data_AF-A0A1S6HKR3-F1
#
_entry.id   AF-A0A1S6HKR3-F1
#
_cell.length_a   1.000
_cell.length_b   1.000
_cell.length_c   1.000
_cell.angle_alpha   90.00
_cell.angle_beta   90.00
_cell.angle_gamma   90.00
#
_symmetry.space_group_name_H-M   'P 1'
#
loop_
_entity.id
_entity.type
_entity.pdbx_description
1 polymer ?
#
loop_
_entity_poly.entity_id
_entity_poly.type
_entity_poly.pdbx_seq_one_letter_code
_entity_poly.pdbx_strand_id
1 'polypeptide(L)'
;MTLFVKHTLAVATAASILSTSVMAKSEILQTNTGTISEIGDWMQIIIPAGAMAGSLAVGDTEGAWQLTKGLGTSASITHGLKFVYRKIRPDGTQPNSFPSGHTSAAFAGAAYLHHRYGDAWAVPAYGAAAFVGFSRVHANRHFMDDVMAGGAISVLTSLYFTDPYNQSDLMFVPSMTKDGFAVNASYVFGREKKPRPGYSNLRNSTDYRNSYSLFIGGSSTKRNLINDGVNNPFDLYNFGRDNEPNTYAASHFTFGISDNQYVNLSFTPYESRTQKEHREDVKFKNETYLAGNEIVTAYSVWNATADYMFELLPDSNWKLDVGAGLTTSLLSMRMDYVAGEHLTEASNFFIAPSVATEVGYQFTDKLSASIGLRLTASSSLNSQDIWSSIDYKFNNRWAASIVVGRFEQQVESKLISNDLVLDYSGFNVKYSF
;
A
#
# COMPACT_ATOMS: atom_id res chain seq x y z
N MET A 1 26.08 50.40 -34.93
CA MET A 1 26.97 49.30 -34.51
C MET A 1 27.33 49.57 -33.06
N THR A 2 26.72 48.83 -32.11
CA THR A 2 27.09 48.67 -30.67
C THR A 2 27.19 49.96 -29.80
N LEU A 3 26.74 50.08 -28.56
CA LEU A 3 26.55 49.12 -27.46
C LEU A 3 25.69 49.77 -26.33
N PHE A 4 24.93 48.94 -25.62
CA PHE A 4 24.06 49.17 -24.45
C PHE A 4 24.78 49.63 -23.16
N VAL A 5 24.14 50.45 -22.30
CA VAL A 5 24.16 50.43 -20.80
C VAL A 5 22.92 51.18 -20.28
N LYS A 6 21.81 50.55 -19.83
CA LYS A 6 21.44 50.08 -18.47
C LYS A 6 21.59 51.07 -17.28
N HIS A 7 20.47 51.61 -16.81
CA HIS A 7 20.31 52.12 -15.44
C HIS A 7 19.00 51.58 -14.83
N THR A 8 19.09 50.92 -13.67
CA THR A 8 17.99 50.85 -12.71
C THR A 8 18.52 50.55 -11.31
N LEU A 9 17.97 51.29 -10.37
CA LEU A 9 18.35 51.52 -8.98
C LEU A 9 18.31 50.25 -8.11
N ALA A 10 19.31 50.09 -7.24
CA ALA A 10 19.27 49.19 -6.09
C ALA A 10 18.67 49.93 -4.88
N VAL A 11 17.61 49.38 -4.30
CA VAL A 11 17.17 49.71 -2.93
C VAL A 11 17.37 48.45 -2.11
N ALA A 12 18.34 48.50 -1.22
CA ALA A 12 18.64 47.44 -0.26
C ALA A 12 17.87 47.72 1.04
N THR A 13 16.93 46.84 1.39
CA THR A 13 16.39 46.73 2.75
C THR A 13 17.01 45.51 3.40
N ALA A 14 17.97 45.76 4.30
CA ALA A 14 18.51 44.77 5.20
C ALA A 14 17.49 44.49 6.32
N ALA A 15 16.84 43.33 6.27
CA ALA A 15 16.14 42.77 7.41
C ALA A 15 17.08 41.78 8.10
N SER A 16 17.70 42.23 9.18
CA SER A 16 18.43 41.39 10.12
C SER A 16 17.48 40.41 10.81
N ILE A 17 17.50 39.15 10.39
CA ILE A 17 16.82 38.04 11.07
C ILE A 17 17.69 37.64 12.26
N LEU A 18 17.21 37.93 13.47
CA LEU A 18 17.67 37.24 14.67
C LEU A 18 17.25 35.77 14.53
N SER A 19 18.21 34.90 14.27
CA SER A 19 18.06 33.45 14.29
C SER A 19 17.82 33.03 15.74
N THR A 20 16.56 33.03 16.21
CA THR A 20 16.23 32.23 17.38
C THR A 20 16.33 30.78 16.94
N SER A 21 17.35 30.07 17.42
CA SER A 21 17.46 28.62 17.35
C SER A 21 16.26 28.03 18.10
N VAL A 22 15.14 27.87 17.40
CA VAL A 22 14.09 26.95 17.81
C VAL A 22 14.79 25.60 17.83
N MET A 23 14.87 24.96 19.01
CA MET A 23 15.47 23.63 19.13
C MET A 23 14.85 22.72 18.06
N ALA A 24 15.67 22.26 17.12
CA ALA A 24 15.19 21.67 15.88
C ALA A 24 14.69 20.24 16.14
N LYS A 25 13.39 20.05 16.40
CA LYS A 25 12.78 18.71 16.54
C LYS A 25 13.20 17.79 15.39
N SER A 26 13.49 16.51 15.68
CA SER A 26 13.89 15.52 14.68
C SER A 26 13.02 15.55 13.42
N GLU A 27 13.66 15.50 12.26
CA GLU A 27 13.01 15.36 10.95
C GLU A 27 12.15 14.10 10.86
N ILE A 28 12.48 13.05 11.64
CA ILE A 28 11.70 11.81 11.69
C ILE A 28 10.31 12.09 12.29
N LEU A 29 10.21 12.99 13.26
CA LEU A 29 8.96 13.32 13.97
C LEU A 29 8.33 14.65 13.51
N GLN A 30 8.94 15.32 12.54
CA GLN A 30 8.45 16.59 12.04
C GLN A 30 7.23 16.38 11.16
N THR A 31 6.16 17.13 11.43
CA THR A 31 4.99 17.17 10.54
C THR A 31 5.29 18.14 9.41
N ASN A 32 5.23 17.67 8.16
CA ASN A 32 5.46 18.52 7.00
C ASN A 32 4.13 19.16 6.57
N THR A 33 3.91 20.41 6.97
CA THR A 33 2.75 21.20 6.54
C THR A 33 3.13 22.08 5.35
N GLY A 34 2.24 22.18 4.36
CA GLY A 34 2.40 23.09 3.24
C GLY A 34 1.49 22.75 2.07
N THR A 35 1.81 23.29 0.90
CA THR A 35 0.95 23.19 -0.30
C THR A 35 0.57 21.75 -0.66
N ILE A 36 1.50 20.79 -0.54
CA ILE A 36 1.20 19.38 -0.86
C ILE A 36 0.16 18.80 0.10
N SER A 37 0.29 19.03 1.42
CA SER A 37 -0.67 18.54 2.40
C SER A 37 -2.03 19.22 2.26
N GLU A 38 -2.04 20.53 2.01
CA GLU A 38 -3.27 21.31 1.84
C GLU A 38 -4.05 20.90 0.59
N ILE A 39 -3.37 20.71 -0.56
CA ILE A 39 -4.03 20.19 -1.78
C ILE A 39 -4.60 18.80 -1.49
N GLY A 40 -3.87 17.95 -0.77
CA GLY A 40 -4.37 16.65 -0.34
C GLY A 40 -5.65 16.75 0.51
N ASP A 41 -5.73 17.71 1.42
CA ASP A 41 -6.89 17.95 2.30
C ASP A 41 -8.14 18.38 1.52
N TRP A 42 -7.96 19.18 0.47
CA TRP A 42 -9.04 19.57 -0.42
C TRP A 42 -9.46 18.42 -1.34
N MET A 43 -8.50 17.72 -1.95
CA MET A 43 -8.78 16.70 -2.96
C MET A 43 -9.53 15.48 -2.40
N GLN A 44 -9.31 15.11 -1.13
CA GLN A 44 -10.10 14.05 -0.49
C GLN A 44 -11.61 14.37 -0.43
N ILE A 45 -12.00 15.65 -0.49
CA ILE A 45 -13.39 16.09 -0.51
C ILE A 45 -13.84 16.33 -1.95
N ILE A 46 -13.03 17.03 -2.75
CA ILE A 46 -13.36 17.43 -4.11
C ILE A 46 -13.61 16.21 -5.01
N ILE A 47 -12.82 15.13 -4.89
CA ILE A 47 -12.98 13.94 -5.73
C ILE A 47 -14.38 13.30 -5.52
N PRO A 48 -14.76 12.85 -4.31
CA PRO A 48 -16.08 12.26 -4.11
C PRO A 48 -17.23 13.27 -4.27
N ALA A 49 -17.07 14.53 -3.86
CA ALA A 49 -18.11 15.54 -4.03
C ALA A 49 -18.34 15.88 -5.51
N GLY A 50 -17.26 15.98 -6.30
CA GLY A 50 -17.31 16.19 -7.73
C GLY A 50 -17.94 15.00 -8.46
N ALA A 51 -17.60 13.77 -8.05
CA ALA A 51 -18.25 12.57 -8.57
C ALA A 51 -19.76 12.56 -8.27
N MET A 52 -20.16 12.90 -7.04
CA MET A 52 -21.56 13.02 -6.66
C MET A 52 -22.30 14.09 -7.46
N ALA A 53 -21.74 15.30 -7.54
CA ALA A 53 -22.32 16.41 -8.29
C ALA A 53 -22.45 16.09 -9.78
N GLY A 54 -21.41 15.49 -10.38
CA GLY A 54 -21.43 15.03 -11.78
C GLY A 54 -22.51 13.99 -12.03
N SER A 55 -22.67 13.02 -11.13
CA SER A 55 -23.72 12.00 -11.19
C SER A 55 -25.11 12.62 -11.18
N LEU A 56 -25.37 13.55 -10.25
CA LEU A 56 -26.65 14.24 -10.16
C LEU A 56 -26.92 15.14 -11.37
N ALA A 57 -25.89 15.79 -11.91
CA ALA A 57 -26.02 16.65 -13.10
C ALA A 57 -26.41 15.87 -14.36
N VAL A 58 -25.97 14.62 -14.50
CA VAL A 58 -26.37 13.74 -15.61
C VAL A 58 -27.64 12.92 -15.31
N GLY A 59 -28.31 13.18 -14.18
CA GLY A 59 -29.52 12.48 -13.76
C GLY A 59 -29.29 11.07 -13.21
N ASP A 60 -28.04 10.68 -12.91
CA ASP A 60 -27.67 9.39 -12.32
C ASP A 60 -27.84 9.40 -10.80
N THR A 61 -29.10 9.47 -10.35
CA THR A 61 -29.45 9.48 -8.92
C THR A 61 -29.13 8.14 -8.23
N GLU A 62 -29.25 7.03 -8.95
CA GLU A 62 -28.86 5.71 -8.44
C GLU A 62 -27.35 5.63 -8.22
N GLY A 63 -26.54 6.09 -9.19
CA GLY A 63 -25.09 6.17 -9.02
C GLY A 63 -24.69 7.03 -7.82
N ALA A 64 -25.29 8.22 -7.67
CA ALA A 64 -25.06 9.08 -6.51
C ALA A 64 -25.39 8.37 -5.17
N TRP A 65 -26.45 7.56 -5.15
CA TRP A 65 -26.79 6.75 -3.98
C TRP A 65 -25.80 5.60 -3.74
N GLN A 66 -25.34 4.93 -4.80
CA GLN A 66 -24.29 3.90 -4.72
C GLN A 66 -22.97 4.47 -4.18
N LEU A 67 -22.56 5.65 -4.64
CA LEU A 67 -21.42 6.38 -4.08
C LEU A 67 -21.62 6.69 -2.59
N THR A 68 -22.82 7.12 -2.20
CA THR A 68 -23.14 7.43 -0.80
C THR A 68 -23.01 6.19 0.10
N LYS A 69 -23.57 5.05 -0.32
CA LYS A 69 -23.40 3.76 0.37
C LYS A 69 -21.94 3.35 0.48
N GLY A 70 -21.18 3.53 -0.61
CA GLY A 70 -19.77 3.20 -0.67
C GLY A 70 -18.91 4.07 0.26
N LEU A 71 -19.13 5.39 0.26
CA LEU A 71 -18.48 6.33 1.16
C LEU A 71 -18.80 6.03 2.62
N GLY A 72 -20.08 5.85 2.94
CA GLY A 72 -20.53 5.54 4.31
C GLY A 72 -19.89 4.26 4.84
N THR A 73 -19.92 3.18 4.05
CA THR A 73 -19.33 1.90 4.44
C THR A 73 -17.80 1.98 4.57
N SER A 74 -17.12 2.62 3.63
CA SER A 74 -15.65 2.78 3.67
C SER A 74 -15.22 3.62 4.89
N ALA A 75 -15.95 4.68 5.20
CA ALA A 75 -15.72 5.51 6.37
C ALA A 75 -15.95 4.72 7.67
N SER A 76 -17.03 3.95 7.76
CA SER A 76 -17.30 3.10 8.92
C SER A 76 -16.21 2.07 9.15
N ILE A 77 -15.76 1.37 8.10
CA ILE A 77 -14.65 0.40 8.20
C ILE A 77 -13.36 1.12 8.63
N THR A 78 -13.00 2.22 7.95
CA THR A 78 -11.75 2.94 8.23
C THR A 78 -11.70 3.48 9.66
N HIS A 79 -12.76 4.13 10.13
CA HIS A 79 -12.81 4.66 11.49
C HIS A 79 -12.95 3.57 12.55
N GLY A 80 -13.64 2.46 12.25
CA GLY A 80 -13.68 1.28 13.10
C GLY A 80 -12.30 0.66 13.28
N LEU A 81 -11.55 0.46 12.19
CA LEU A 81 -10.19 -0.07 12.24
C LEU A 81 -9.22 0.89 12.95
N LYS A 82 -9.35 2.21 12.77
CA LYS A 82 -8.58 3.20 13.54
C LYS A 82 -8.81 3.05 15.05
N PHE A 83 -10.06 2.84 15.46
CA PHE A 83 -10.41 2.66 16.86
C PHE A 83 -9.86 1.34 17.43
N VAL A 84 -9.82 0.27 16.62
CA VAL A 84 -9.30 -1.04 17.02
C VAL A 84 -7.78 -1.04 17.12
N TYR A 85 -7.08 -0.60 16.07
CA TYR A 85 -5.62 -0.70 15.99
C TYR A 85 -4.88 0.38 16.76
N ARG A 86 -5.45 1.60 16.84
CA ARG A 86 -4.86 2.73 17.59
C ARG A 86 -3.38 3.02 17.28
N LYS A 87 -2.93 2.73 16.06
CA LYS A 87 -1.55 2.95 15.61
C LYS A 87 -1.17 4.43 15.75
N ILE A 88 -0.05 4.70 16.42
CA ILE A 88 0.51 6.06 16.56
C ILE A 88 0.94 6.57 15.19
N ARG A 89 0.62 7.83 14.89
CA ARG A 89 1.04 8.48 13.65
C ARG A 89 2.56 8.57 13.53
N PRO A 90 3.10 8.67 12.30
CA PRO A 90 4.53 8.78 12.10
C PRO A 90 5.16 9.98 12.83
N ASP A 91 4.43 11.09 12.97
CA ASP A 91 4.83 12.30 13.71
C ASP A 91 4.71 12.20 15.25
N GLY A 92 4.24 11.07 15.78
CA GLY A 92 4.06 10.81 17.21
C GLY A 92 2.82 11.47 17.84
N THR A 93 1.97 12.15 17.06
CA THR A 93 0.94 13.04 17.64
C THR A 93 -0.31 12.32 18.16
N GLN A 94 -0.84 11.32 17.44
CA GLN A 94 -2.14 10.72 17.75
C GLN A 94 -2.21 9.22 17.40
N PRO A 95 -2.96 8.40 18.17
CA PRO A 95 -3.17 6.97 17.93
C PRO A 95 -4.30 6.70 16.93
N ASN A 96 -4.23 7.30 15.74
CA ASN A 96 -5.26 7.16 14.72
C ASN A 96 -4.66 7.14 13.31
N SER A 97 -3.49 6.50 13.14
CA SER A 97 -2.81 6.40 11.85
C SER A 97 -3.55 5.44 10.90
N PHE A 98 -3.62 4.16 11.25
CA PHE A 98 -4.11 3.12 10.35
C PHE A 98 -5.62 2.90 10.40
N PRO A 99 -6.33 2.72 9.27
CA PRO A 99 -5.97 3.08 7.89
C PRO A 99 -6.15 4.58 7.62
N SER A 100 -5.62 5.13 6.52
CA SER A 100 -5.75 6.55 6.17
C SER A 100 -7.18 6.93 5.73
N GLY A 101 -7.82 7.84 6.46
CA GLY A 101 -9.17 8.33 6.14
C GLY A 101 -9.21 9.24 4.91
N HIS A 102 -8.19 10.07 4.71
CA HIS A 102 -8.11 10.95 3.54
C HIS A 102 -7.99 10.13 2.26
N THR A 103 -7.12 9.12 2.30
CA THR A 103 -6.95 8.18 1.19
C THR A 103 -8.23 7.41 0.93
N SER A 104 -8.89 6.90 1.98
CA SER A 104 -10.16 6.17 1.82
C SER A 104 -11.24 7.04 1.15
N ALA A 105 -11.43 8.29 1.57
CA ALA A 105 -12.42 9.19 0.96
C ALA A 105 -12.11 9.48 -0.52
N ALA A 106 -10.84 9.79 -0.83
CA ALA A 106 -10.40 10.06 -2.19
C ALA A 106 -10.58 8.84 -3.11
N PHE A 107 -10.15 7.66 -2.66
CA PHE A 107 -10.30 6.41 -3.43
C PHE A 107 -11.75 5.97 -3.55
N ALA A 108 -12.63 6.29 -2.61
CA ALA A 108 -14.07 5.98 -2.74
C ALA A 108 -14.69 6.74 -3.91
N GLY A 109 -14.38 8.03 -4.07
CA GLY A 109 -14.80 8.80 -5.23
C GLY A 109 -14.17 8.31 -6.54
N ALA A 110 -12.85 8.02 -6.53
CA ALA A 110 -12.16 7.53 -7.72
C ALA A 110 -12.62 6.15 -8.18
N ALA A 111 -12.78 5.20 -7.24
CA ALA A 111 -13.28 3.87 -7.53
C ALA A 111 -14.72 3.89 -8.02
N TYR A 112 -15.57 4.75 -7.45
CA TYR A 112 -16.91 4.97 -7.97
C TYR A 112 -16.89 5.49 -9.41
N LEU A 113 -16.10 6.53 -9.70
CA LEU A 113 -15.98 7.05 -11.07
C LEU A 113 -15.51 5.99 -12.06
N HIS A 114 -14.54 5.16 -11.67
CA HIS A 114 -14.08 4.02 -12.45
C HIS A 114 -15.18 2.99 -12.69
N HIS A 115 -15.77 2.42 -11.62
CA HIS A 115 -16.72 1.33 -11.75
C HIS A 115 -18.06 1.77 -12.34
N ARG A 116 -18.45 3.04 -12.13
CA ARG A 116 -19.69 3.61 -12.64
C ARG A 116 -19.56 4.12 -14.08
N TYR A 117 -18.49 4.87 -14.40
CA TYR A 117 -18.37 5.59 -15.67
C TYR A 117 -17.22 5.12 -16.57
N GLY A 118 -16.46 4.11 -16.15
CA GLY A 118 -15.45 3.43 -16.98
C GLY A 118 -14.03 4.01 -16.89
N ASP A 119 -13.13 3.38 -17.63
CA ASP A 119 -11.68 3.56 -17.52
C ASP A 119 -11.19 4.98 -17.82
N ALA A 120 -11.87 5.71 -18.70
CA ALA A 120 -11.51 7.08 -19.05
C ALA A 120 -11.57 8.03 -17.84
N TRP A 121 -12.48 7.76 -16.90
CA TRP A 121 -12.56 8.48 -15.63
C TRP A 121 -11.64 7.91 -14.56
N ALA A 122 -11.28 6.63 -14.68
CA ALA A 122 -10.43 5.94 -13.71
C ALA A 122 -9.03 6.56 -13.63
N VAL A 123 -8.36 6.76 -14.76
CA VAL A 123 -6.97 7.25 -14.79
C VAL A 123 -6.79 8.58 -14.07
N PRO A 124 -7.50 9.68 -14.43
CA PRO A 124 -7.34 10.95 -13.72
C PRO A 124 -7.82 10.87 -12.27
N ALA A 125 -8.89 10.12 -11.97
CA ALA A 125 -9.43 10.04 -10.62
C ALA A 125 -8.51 9.28 -9.67
N TYR A 126 -7.97 8.12 -10.09
CA TYR A 126 -6.99 7.37 -9.30
C TYR A 126 -5.66 8.10 -9.21
N GLY A 127 -5.23 8.82 -10.25
CA GLY A 127 -4.05 9.69 -10.16
C GLY A 127 -4.20 10.76 -9.08
N ALA A 128 -5.36 11.43 -9.02
CA ALA A 128 -5.68 12.39 -7.98
C ALA A 128 -5.78 11.74 -6.58
N ALA A 129 -6.39 10.56 -6.47
CA ALA A 129 -6.50 9.84 -5.21
C ALA A 129 -5.13 9.33 -4.70
N ALA A 130 -4.27 8.87 -5.61
CA ALA A 130 -2.89 8.50 -5.29
C ALA A 130 -2.09 9.71 -4.80
N PHE A 131 -2.29 10.89 -5.40
CA PHE A 131 -1.70 12.13 -4.90
C PHE A 131 -2.16 12.45 -3.46
N VAL A 132 -3.44 12.26 -3.13
CA VAL A 132 -3.93 12.41 -1.75
C VAL A 132 -3.18 11.45 -0.82
N GLY A 133 -3.04 10.18 -1.19
CA GLY A 133 -2.26 9.19 -0.42
C GLY A 133 -0.81 9.62 -0.22
N PHE A 134 -0.14 10.03 -1.29
CA PHE A 134 1.23 10.58 -1.24
C PHE A 134 1.34 11.77 -0.30
N SER A 135 0.39 12.72 -0.36
CA SER A 135 0.38 13.89 0.52
C SER A 135 0.36 13.52 2.01
N ARG A 136 -0.25 12.38 2.37
CA ARG A 136 -0.33 11.90 3.75
C ARG A 136 0.98 11.33 4.26
N VAL A 137 1.67 10.57 3.42
CA VAL A 137 3.03 10.07 3.71
C VAL A 137 4.00 11.24 3.78
N HIS A 138 3.96 12.14 2.79
CA HIS A 138 4.78 13.34 2.75
C HIS A 138 4.59 14.23 3.97
N ALA A 139 3.34 14.44 4.42
CA ALA A 139 3.01 15.20 5.62
C ALA A 139 3.41 14.51 6.94
N ASN A 140 3.98 13.31 6.87
CA ASN A 140 4.35 12.47 8.02
C ASN A 140 3.15 12.10 8.90
N ARG A 141 1.96 12.00 8.29
CA ARG A 141 0.68 11.73 8.99
C ARG A 141 0.25 10.27 8.92
N HIS A 142 0.71 9.54 7.91
CA HIS A 142 0.37 8.15 7.67
C HIS A 142 1.57 7.40 7.11
N PHE A 143 1.66 6.13 7.46
CA PHE A 143 2.58 5.17 6.85
C PHE A 143 2.03 4.65 5.52
N MET A 144 2.86 3.99 4.70
CA MET A 144 2.43 3.46 3.40
C MET A 144 1.36 2.37 3.53
N ASP A 145 1.43 1.52 4.55
CA ASP A 145 0.41 0.51 4.85
C ASP A 145 -0.94 1.14 5.20
N ASP A 146 -0.96 2.25 5.95
CA ASP A 146 -2.19 3.00 6.23
C ASP A 146 -2.86 3.50 4.94
N VAL A 147 -2.06 4.05 4.02
CA VAL A 147 -2.53 4.63 2.74
C VAL A 147 -3.02 3.53 1.82
N MET A 148 -2.25 2.45 1.66
CA MET A 148 -2.62 1.30 0.84
C MET A 148 -3.92 0.66 1.34
N ALA A 149 -4.02 0.38 2.65
CA ALA A 149 -5.23 -0.21 3.23
C ALA A 149 -6.45 0.71 3.05
N GLY A 150 -6.30 2.03 3.29
CA GLY A 150 -7.37 3.00 3.10
C GLY A 150 -7.90 3.04 1.66
N GLY A 151 -7.01 3.03 0.67
CA GLY A 151 -7.40 2.99 -0.74
C GLY A 151 -8.08 1.68 -1.12
N ALA A 152 -7.50 0.55 -0.71
CA ALA A 152 -8.00 -0.79 -1.01
C ALA A 152 -9.40 -1.06 -0.41
N ILE A 153 -9.65 -0.64 0.84
CA ILE A 153 -10.98 -0.72 1.48
C ILE A 153 -12.04 -0.04 0.61
N SER A 154 -11.73 1.15 0.11
CA SER A 154 -12.67 1.94 -0.71
C SER A 154 -12.90 1.33 -2.09
N VAL A 155 -11.85 0.77 -2.72
CA VAL A 155 -11.99 0.06 -4.00
C VAL A 155 -12.89 -1.16 -3.84
N LEU A 156 -12.64 -2.01 -2.84
CA LEU A 156 -13.47 -3.18 -2.54
C LEU A 156 -14.92 -2.78 -2.22
N THR A 157 -15.10 -1.73 -1.42
CA THR A 157 -16.44 -1.24 -1.08
C THR A 157 -17.19 -0.74 -2.32
N SER A 158 -16.51 -0.02 -3.23
CA SER A 158 -17.12 0.39 -4.49
C SER A 158 -17.45 -0.81 -5.39
N LEU A 159 -16.58 -1.82 -5.50
CA LEU A 159 -16.87 -3.06 -6.24
C LEU A 159 -18.11 -3.79 -5.71
N TYR A 160 -18.44 -3.63 -4.42
CA TYR A 160 -19.63 -4.22 -3.83
C TYR A 160 -20.92 -3.44 -4.14
N PHE A 161 -20.86 -2.10 -4.16
CA PHE A 161 -22.07 -1.26 -4.27
C PHE A 161 -22.31 -0.62 -5.64
N THR A 162 -21.28 -0.51 -6.48
CA THR A 162 -21.32 0.29 -7.70
C THR A 162 -21.50 -0.60 -8.93
N ASP A 163 -22.60 -0.39 -9.64
CA ASP A 163 -22.85 -1.02 -10.94
C ASP A 163 -22.44 -0.05 -12.07
N PRO A 164 -21.99 -0.54 -13.24
CA PRO A 164 -21.70 0.34 -14.37
C PRO A 164 -22.93 1.11 -14.88
N TYR A 165 -22.76 2.40 -15.19
CA TYR A 165 -23.78 3.27 -15.79
C TYR A 165 -23.98 2.94 -17.26
N ASN A 166 -22.87 2.93 -18.03
CA ASN A 166 -22.78 2.51 -19.42
C ASN A 166 -21.49 1.70 -19.63
N GLN A 167 -21.48 0.69 -20.51
CA GLN A 167 -20.25 -0.04 -20.85
C GLN A 167 -19.40 0.80 -21.80
N SER A 168 -18.48 1.60 -21.26
CA SER A 168 -17.44 2.29 -22.04
C SER A 168 -16.09 1.69 -21.70
N ASP A 169 -15.50 0.99 -22.66
CA ASP A 169 -14.19 0.35 -22.52
C ASP A 169 -13.12 1.22 -23.19
N LEU A 170 -12.03 1.46 -22.47
CA LEU A 170 -10.81 2.02 -23.03
C LEU A 170 -9.80 0.88 -23.20
N MET A 171 -9.54 0.48 -24.44
CA MET A 171 -8.62 -0.62 -24.73
C MET A 171 -7.29 -0.07 -25.25
N PHE A 172 -6.20 -0.48 -24.62
CA PHE A 172 -4.85 -0.31 -25.17
C PHE A 172 -4.42 -1.61 -25.83
N VAL A 173 -4.15 -1.56 -27.12
CA VAL A 173 -3.70 -2.70 -27.91
C VAL A 173 -2.26 -2.45 -28.35
N PRO A 174 -1.26 -3.10 -27.72
CA PRO A 174 0.09 -3.08 -28.23
C PRO A 174 0.14 -3.77 -29.60
N SER A 175 0.83 -3.19 -30.56
CA SER A 175 1.02 -3.74 -31.90
C SER A 175 2.45 -3.52 -32.37
N MET A 176 3.08 -4.55 -32.93
CA MET A 176 4.34 -4.37 -33.66
C MET A 176 4.06 -3.91 -35.08
N THR A 177 4.70 -2.82 -35.50
CA THR A 177 4.74 -2.35 -36.89
C THR A 177 6.14 -2.63 -37.47
N LYS A 178 6.29 -2.49 -38.81
CA LYS A 178 7.60 -2.67 -39.46
C LYS A 178 8.66 -1.67 -38.97
N ASP A 179 8.23 -0.55 -38.39
CA ASP A 179 9.09 0.55 -37.93
C ASP A 179 9.21 0.62 -36.39
N GLY A 180 8.65 -0.34 -35.65
CA GLY A 180 8.83 -0.44 -34.19
C GLY A 180 7.58 -0.90 -33.43
N PHE A 181 7.51 -0.51 -32.15
CA PHE A 181 6.40 -0.81 -31.27
C PHE A 181 5.40 0.35 -31.25
N ALA A 182 4.11 0.05 -31.42
CA ALA A 182 3.03 1.01 -31.33
C ALA A 182 2.01 0.57 -30.27
N VAL A 183 1.34 1.54 -29.64
CA VAL A 183 0.19 1.29 -28.76
C VAL A 183 -1.01 1.99 -29.35
N ASN A 184 -2.02 1.23 -29.75
CA ASN A 184 -3.29 1.78 -30.22
C ASN A 184 -4.24 1.91 -29.04
N ALA A 185 -4.88 3.07 -28.89
CA ALA A 185 -5.95 3.27 -27.93
C ALA A 185 -7.29 3.29 -28.67
N SER A 186 -8.23 2.45 -28.26
CA SER A 186 -9.62 2.45 -28.74
C SER A 186 -10.54 2.78 -27.58
N TYR A 187 -11.47 3.71 -27.81
CA TYR A 187 -12.49 4.08 -26.83
C TYR A 187 -13.87 3.80 -27.41
N VAL A 188 -14.64 2.95 -26.74
CA VAL A 188 -16.03 2.68 -27.10
C VAL A 188 -16.92 3.57 -26.26
N PHE A 189 -17.61 4.52 -26.90
CA PHE A 189 -18.62 5.33 -26.23
C PHE A 189 -19.78 4.44 -25.76
N GLY A 190 -20.01 4.43 -24.44
CA GLY A 190 -20.98 3.56 -23.81
C GLY A 190 -22.40 3.78 -24.34
N ARG A 191 -23.04 2.70 -24.78
CA ARG A 191 -24.47 2.70 -25.13
C ARG A 191 -25.29 2.49 -23.87
N GLU A 192 -26.33 3.31 -23.68
CA GLU A 192 -27.36 3.08 -22.67
C GLU A 192 -27.89 1.66 -22.72
N LYS A 193 -27.89 0.98 -21.56
CA LYS A 193 -28.76 -0.18 -21.35
C LYS A 193 -30.21 0.30 -21.34
N LYS A 194 -30.86 0.40 -22.50
CA LYS A 194 -32.32 0.17 -22.54
C LYS A 194 -32.54 -1.31 -22.22
N PRO A 195 -33.29 -1.67 -21.15
CA PRO A 195 -33.60 -3.05 -20.90
C PRO A 195 -34.40 -3.58 -22.09
N ARG A 196 -33.81 -4.45 -22.90
CA ARG A 196 -34.57 -5.23 -23.87
C ARG A 196 -35.32 -6.31 -23.09
N PRO A 197 -36.66 -6.40 -23.17
CA PRO A 197 -37.37 -7.54 -22.63
C PRO A 197 -36.85 -8.79 -23.35
N GLY A 198 -36.28 -9.75 -22.61
CA GLY A 198 -35.87 -11.04 -23.18
C GLY A 198 -34.37 -11.26 -23.39
N TYR A 199 -33.48 -10.37 -22.95
CA TYR A 199 -32.03 -10.67 -22.84
C TYR A 199 -31.61 -10.74 -21.36
N SER A 200 -32.04 -11.81 -20.69
CA SER A 200 -31.27 -12.35 -19.57
C SER A 200 -30.03 -13.05 -20.15
N ASN A 201 -28.93 -13.06 -19.39
CA ASN A 201 -27.65 -13.70 -19.71
C ASN A 201 -26.64 -12.83 -20.48
N LEU A 202 -26.30 -11.66 -19.92
CA LEU A 202 -24.95 -11.13 -20.10
C LEU A 202 -24.01 -11.96 -19.23
N ARG A 203 -23.47 -13.03 -19.83
CA ARG A 203 -22.25 -13.75 -19.46
C ARG A 203 -22.12 -14.08 -17.96
N ASN A 204 -22.85 -15.10 -17.50
CA ASN A 204 -22.42 -15.91 -16.36
C ASN A 204 -21.15 -16.68 -16.75
N SER A 205 -20.02 -15.98 -16.91
CA SER A 205 -18.73 -16.65 -16.78
C SER A 205 -18.58 -16.95 -15.29
N THR A 206 -18.71 -18.22 -14.92
CA THR A 206 -18.35 -18.68 -13.56
C THR A 206 -16.83 -18.73 -13.37
N ASP A 207 -16.07 -18.53 -14.44
CA ASP A 207 -14.63 -18.61 -14.49
C ASP A 207 -14.03 -17.19 -14.40
N TYR A 208 -13.86 -16.71 -13.16
CA TYR A 208 -13.12 -15.47 -12.87
C TYR A 208 -11.67 -15.82 -12.62
N ARG A 209 -10.81 -15.46 -13.58
CA ARG A 209 -9.40 -15.82 -13.57
C ARG A 209 -8.53 -14.79 -12.85
N ASN A 210 -9.03 -13.57 -12.68
CA ASN A 210 -8.32 -12.52 -12.00
C ASN A 210 -8.91 -12.29 -10.62
N SER A 211 -8.09 -11.82 -9.69
CA SER A 211 -8.59 -11.38 -8.39
C SER A 211 -7.73 -10.33 -7.75
N TYR A 212 -8.37 -9.53 -6.92
CA TYR A 212 -7.71 -8.62 -6.00
C TYR A 212 -8.00 -9.06 -4.57
N SER A 213 -6.99 -9.04 -3.69
CA SER A 213 -7.24 -9.24 -2.26
C SER A 213 -6.43 -8.31 -1.37
N LEU A 214 -7.08 -7.87 -0.30
CA LEU A 214 -6.52 -7.02 0.73
C LEU A 214 -6.42 -7.81 2.03
N PHE A 215 -5.21 -7.97 2.54
CA PHE A 215 -4.95 -8.43 3.89
C PHE A 215 -4.81 -7.23 4.83
N ILE A 216 -5.50 -7.28 5.98
CA ILE A 216 -5.36 -6.34 7.09
C ILE A 216 -5.25 -7.12 8.39
N GLY A 217 -4.22 -6.82 9.17
CA GLY A 217 -3.91 -7.52 10.40
C GLY A 217 -3.01 -6.75 11.34
N GLY A 218 -2.62 -7.45 12.40
CA GLY A 218 -1.53 -7.05 13.29
C GLY A 218 -0.28 -7.89 13.03
N SER A 219 0.88 -7.32 13.29
CA SER A 219 2.16 -8.01 13.33
C SER A 219 2.80 -7.84 14.70
N SER A 220 3.50 -8.86 15.15
CA SER A 220 4.33 -8.84 16.35
C SER A 220 5.77 -9.12 15.98
N THR A 221 6.63 -8.14 16.19
CA THR A 221 8.07 -8.31 16.01
C THR A 221 8.59 -9.29 17.06
N LYS A 222 9.38 -10.28 16.63
CA LYS A 222 10.06 -11.25 17.52
C LYS A 222 11.56 -11.02 17.58
N ARG A 223 12.13 -10.52 16.48
CA ARG A 223 13.53 -10.15 16.37
C ARG A 223 13.63 -9.05 15.32
N ASN A 224 14.43 -8.03 15.58
CA ASN A 224 14.77 -7.01 14.59
C ASN A 224 16.12 -6.41 14.94
N LEU A 225 17.18 -6.97 14.35
CA LEU A 225 18.54 -6.47 14.50
C LEU A 225 18.92 -5.69 13.25
N ILE A 226 19.56 -4.55 13.42
CA ILE A 226 20.08 -3.73 12.31
C ILE A 226 21.57 -3.54 12.47
N ASN A 227 22.31 -3.67 11.39
CA ASN A 227 23.73 -3.35 11.35
C ASN A 227 24.02 -2.47 10.13
N ASP A 228 24.91 -1.50 10.28
CA ASP A 228 25.34 -0.58 9.21
C ASP A 228 26.58 -1.08 8.44
N GLY A 229 27.12 -2.25 8.79
CA GLY A 229 28.29 -2.90 8.20
C GLY A 229 29.62 -2.62 8.90
N VAL A 230 29.64 -1.77 9.93
CA VAL A 230 30.86 -1.33 10.64
C VAL A 230 30.73 -1.47 12.15
N ASN A 231 29.56 -1.16 12.69
CA ASN A 231 29.29 -1.14 14.12
C ASN A 231 28.64 -2.44 14.61
N ASN A 232 28.47 -2.56 15.93
CA ASN A 232 27.73 -3.66 16.53
C ASN A 232 26.25 -3.59 16.09
N PRO A 233 25.56 -4.74 15.94
CA PRO A 233 24.14 -4.73 15.63
C PRO A 233 23.32 -3.99 16.70
N PHE A 234 22.43 -3.13 16.25
CA PHE A 234 21.46 -2.42 17.06
C PHE A 234 20.14 -3.20 17.11
N ASP A 235 19.70 -3.54 18.32
CA ASP A 235 18.48 -4.31 18.56
C ASP A 235 17.25 -3.40 18.64
N LEU A 236 16.52 -3.32 17.54
CA LEU A 236 15.26 -2.57 17.45
C LEU A 236 14.11 -3.20 18.24
N TYR A 237 14.15 -4.51 18.47
CA TYR A 237 13.07 -5.21 19.17
C TYR A 237 13.01 -4.81 20.65
N ASN A 238 14.16 -4.81 21.34
CA ASN A 238 14.22 -4.35 22.74
C ASN A 238 14.24 -2.82 22.85
N PHE A 239 14.61 -2.13 21.77
CA PHE A 239 14.64 -0.66 21.72
C PHE A 239 13.25 -0.04 21.94
N GLY A 240 12.15 -0.69 21.56
CA GLY A 240 10.85 -0.28 22.08
C GLY A 240 9.67 -0.97 21.42
N ARG A 241 8.66 -1.23 22.26
CA ARG A 241 7.51 -2.08 21.96
C ARG A 241 6.19 -1.34 22.17
N ASP A 242 6.23 -0.02 22.30
CA ASP A 242 5.04 0.78 22.63
C ASP A 242 4.00 0.77 21.48
N ASN A 243 4.44 0.41 20.27
CA ASN A 243 3.62 0.24 19.08
C ASN A 243 3.40 -1.22 18.68
N GLU A 244 3.61 -2.18 19.60
CA GLU A 244 3.39 -3.62 19.38
C GLU A 244 2.06 -4.10 20.01
N PRO A 245 1.24 -4.93 19.32
CA PRO A 245 1.40 -5.34 17.92
C PRO A 245 1.24 -4.15 16.97
N ASN A 246 2.11 -4.10 15.97
CA ASN A 246 2.04 -3.09 14.92
C ASN A 246 1.00 -3.51 13.87
N THR A 247 0.62 -2.63 12.95
CA THR A 247 -0.27 -3.01 11.84
C THR A 247 0.50 -3.76 10.76
N TYR A 248 -0.20 -4.60 10.02
CA TYR A 248 0.32 -5.30 8.85
C TYR A 248 -0.75 -5.30 7.78
N ALA A 249 -0.42 -4.80 6.60
CA ALA A 249 -1.32 -4.82 5.45
C ALA A 249 -0.57 -5.27 4.21
N ALA A 250 -1.25 -6.04 3.37
CA ALA A 250 -0.69 -6.52 2.12
C ALA A 250 -1.76 -6.49 1.02
N SER A 251 -1.35 -6.13 -0.18
CA SER A 251 -2.20 -6.05 -1.36
C SER A 251 -1.75 -7.08 -2.38
N HIS A 252 -2.66 -7.93 -2.83
CA HIS A 252 -2.37 -9.02 -3.77
C HIS A 252 -3.23 -8.91 -5.03
N PHE A 253 -2.61 -9.12 -6.18
CA PHE A 253 -3.27 -9.19 -7.47
C PHE A 253 -2.92 -10.51 -8.14
N THR A 254 -3.94 -11.27 -8.50
CA THR A 254 -3.80 -12.51 -9.26
C THR A 254 -4.32 -12.28 -10.66
N PHE A 255 -3.52 -12.64 -11.66
CA PHE A 255 -3.86 -12.60 -13.07
C PHE A 255 -3.79 -14.01 -13.65
N GLY A 256 -4.93 -14.61 -13.98
CA GLY A 256 -4.95 -15.93 -14.58
C GLY A 256 -4.56 -15.87 -16.06
N ILE A 257 -3.61 -16.72 -16.45
CA ILE A 257 -3.05 -16.81 -17.80
C ILE A 257 -3.74 -17.95 -18.56
N SER A 258 -3.82 -19.12 -17.93
CA SER A 258 -4.51 -20.30 -18.43
C SER A 258 -5.32 -20.95 -17.31
N ASP A 259 -5.93 -22.09 -17.57
CA ASP A 259 -6.76 -22.82 -16.60
C ASP A 259 -5.95 -23.31 -15.39
N ASN A 260 -4.62 -23.36 -15.50
CA ASN A 260 -3.73 -23.84 -14.44
C ASN A 260 -2.49 -22.97 -14.22
N GLN A 261 -2.47 -21.75 -14.79
CA GLN A 261 -1.34 -20.84 -14.67
C GLN A 261 -1.82 -19.45 -14.32
N TYR A 262 -1.15 -18.81 -13.38
CA TYR A 262 -1.45 -17.44 -12.98
C TYR A 262 -0.20 -16.69 -12.55
N VAL A 263 -0.26 -15.36 -12.63
CA VAL A 263 0.74 -14.48 -12.04
C VAL A 263 0.17 -13.87 -10.77
N ASN A 264 0.92 -13.95 -9.68
CA ASN A 264 0.60 -13.29 -8.43
C ASN A 264 1.56 -12.13 -8.21
N LEU A 265 1.01 -10.92 -8.07
CA LEU A 265 1.74 -9.73 -7.67
C LEU A 265 1.36 -9.38 -6.24
N SER A 266 2.34 -9.13 -5.37
CA SER A 266 2.08 -8.68 -4.00
C SER A 266 2.86 -7.41 -3.67
N PHE A 267 2.29 -6.58 -2.81
CA PHE A 267 2.97 -5.46 -2.19
C PHE A 267 2.64 -5.41 -0.71
N THR A 268 3.68 -5.43 0.11
CA THR A 268 3.60 -5.52 1.57
C THR A 268 4.56 -4.51 2.19
N PRO A 269 4.10 -3.26 2.40
CA PRO A 269 4.85 -2.26 3.13
C PRO A 269 4.74 -2.54 4.63
N TYR A 270 5.88 -2.64 5.31
CA TYR A 270 5.97 -2.66 6.77
C TYR A 270 6.79 -1.46 7.25
N GLU A 271 6.23 -0.70 8.19
CA GLU A 271 6.89 0.45 8.78
C GLU A 271 6.66 0.48 10.29
N SER A 272 7.71 0.81 11.04
CA SER A 272 7.66 0.98 12.48
C SER A 272 8.46 2.20 12.91
N ARG A 273 7.97 2.87 13.95
CA ARG A 273 8.67 3.97 14.62
C ARG A 273 8.64 3.78 16.11
N THR A 274 9.77 4.05 16.72
CA THR A 274 9.99 3.87 18.16
C THR A 274 10.79 5.03 18.69
N GLN A 275 10.44 5.47 19.90
CA GLN A 275 11.10 6.54 20.63
C GLN A 275 11.42 6.02 22.03
N LYS A 276 12.71 6.03 22.42
CA LYS A 276 13.12 5.57 23.75
C LYS A 276 14.49 6.11 24.14
N GLU A 277 14.68 6.29 25.44
CA GLU A 277 15.99 6.50 26.04
C GLU A 277 16.81 5.21 26.04
N HIS A 278 18.10 5.30 25.70
CA HIS A 278 19.02 4.16 25.74
C HIS A 278 19.96 4.22 26.94
N ARG A 279 20.35 3.04 27.44
CA ARG A 279 21.24 2.91 28.61
C ARG A 279 22.72 2.84 28.26
N GLU A 280 23.02 2.59 26.99
CA GLU A 280 24.37 2.45 26.46
C GLU A 280 24.53 3.40 25.26
N ASP A 281 25.74 3.53 24.72
CA ASP A 281 25.95 4.33 23.52
C ASP A 281 25.59 3.49 22.28
N VAL A 282 24.76 4.05 21.39
CA VAL A 282 24.42 3.43 20.10
C VAL A 282 25.30 4.02 19.02
N LYS A 283 26.00 3.19 18.27
CA LYS A 283 26.70 3.63 17.07
C LYS A 283 25.92 3.21 15.84
N PHE A 284 25.60 4.19 15.01
CA PHE A 284 24.98 3.94 13.72
C PHE A 284 25.55 4.91 12.69
N LYS A 285 26.05 4.33 11.60
CA LYS A 285 26.88 4.99 10.60
C LYS A 285 28.07 5.69 11.24
N ASN A 286 28.21 6.98 10.98
CA ASN A 286 29.29 7.84 11.45
C ASN A 286 28.94 8.56 12.75
N GLU A 287 27.74 8.35 13.31
CA GLU A 287 27.28 9.01 14.54
C GLU A 287 27.30 8.05 15.74
N THR A 288 27.48 8.65 16.91
CA THR A 288 27.34 7.97 18.20
C THR A 288 26.25 8.66 19.00
N TYR A 289 25.16 7.95 19.26
CA TYR A 289 24.07 8.38 20.10
C TYR A 289 24.39 8.02 21.55
N LEU A 290 24.58 9.03 22.38
CA LEU A 290 25.04 8.87 23.75
C LEU A 290 23.92 8.35 24.67
N ALA A 291 24.29 7.46 25.59
CA ALA A 291 23.41 6.97 26.64
C ALA A 291 22.73 8.11 27.42
N GLY A 292 21.48 7.88 27.86
CA GLY A 292 20.69 8.85 28.61
C GLY A 292 19.97 9.89 27.77
N ASN A 293 20.17 9.91 26.44
CA ASN A 293 19.40 10.73 25.51
C ASN A 293 18.28 9.92 24.86
N GLU A 294 17.19 10.61 24.56
CA GLU A 294 16.07 10.01 23.85
C GLU A 294 16.35 10.00 22.34
N ILE A 295 16.33 8.81 21.74
CA ILE A 295 16.48 8.63 20.30
C ILE A 295 15.16 8.18 19.69
N VAL A 296 14.97 8.54 18.43
CA VAL A 296 13.86 8.09 17.59
C VAL A 296 14.40 7.29 16.42
N THR A 297 13.76 6.17 16.15
CA THR A 297 14.09 5.28 15.03
C THR A 297 12.91 5.16 14.09
N ALA A 298 13.14 5.28 12.79
CA ALA A 298 12.17 4.93 11.76
C ALA A 298 12.72 3.80 10.89
N TYR A 299 12.03 2.67 10.96
CA TYR A 299 12.38 1.44 10.26
C TYR A 299 11.31 1.11 9.22
N SER A 300 11.72 0.81 7.99
CA SER A 300 10.81 0.36 6.94
C SER A 300 11.38 -0.80 6.12
N VAL A 301 10.50 -1.74 5.79
CA VAL A 301 10.75 -2.81 4.81
C VAL A 301 9.55 -2.86 3.88
N TRP A 302 9.77 -2.52 2.61
CA TRP A 302 8.74 -2.65 1.60
C TRP A 302 9.09 -3.80 0.67
N ASN A 303 8.26 -4.83 0.72
CA ASN A 303 8.43 -6.00 -0.14
C ASN A 303 7.42 -5.94 -1.28
N ALA A 304 7.89 -6.17 -2.51
CA ALA A 304 7.04 -6.43 -3.65
C ALA A 304 7.45 -7.75 -4.30
N THR A 305 6.47 -8.56 -4.72
CA THR A 305 6.74 -9.85 -5.34
C THR A 305 5.98 -10.00 -6.64
N ALA A 306 6.57 -10.76 -7.56
CA ALA A 306 5.94 -11.18 -8.80
C ALA A 306 6.26 -12.66 -9.03
N ASP A 307 5.26 -13.52 -8.87
CA ASP A 307 5.41 -14.98 -8.95
C ASP A 307 4.58 -15.53 -10.10
N TYR A 308 5.20 -16.38 -10.91
CA TYR A 308 4.50 -17.17 -11.91
C TYR A 308 4.20 -18.55 -11.31
N MET A 309 2.93 -18.88 -11.20
CA MET A 309 2.41 -20.02 -10.44
C MET A 309 1.70 -21.01 -11.37
N PHE A 310 1.83 -22.30 -11.03
CA PHE A 310 1.16 -23.43 -11.67
C PHE A 310 0.29 -24.16 -10.66
N GLU A 311 -0.97 -24.38 -11.00
CA GLU A 311 -1.88 -25.27 -10.29
C GLU A 311 -1.69 -26.70 -10.82
N LEU A 312 -1.20 -27.59 -9.96
CA LEU A 312 -0.83 -28.95 -10.36
C LEU A 312 -1.97 -29.96 -10.24
N LEU A 313 -3.01 -29.64 -9.45
CA LEU A 313 -4.11 -30.55 -9.12
C LEU A 313 -5.50 -29.91 -9.36
N PRO A 314 -5.82 -29.43 -10.58
CA PRO A 314 -7.05 -28.68 -10.84
C PRO A 314 -8.36 -29.50 -10.67
N ASP A 315 -8.29 -30.82 -10.86
CA ASP A 315 -9.46 -31.72 -10.77
C ASP A 315 -9.55 -32.44 -9.40
N SER A 316 -9.01 -31.82 -8.34
CA SER A 316 -8.90 -32.41 -7.01
C SER A 316 -9.42 -31.48 -5.93
N ASN A 317 -9.88 -32.06 -4.81
CA ASN A 317 -10.11 -31.29 -3.59
C ASN A 317 -8.79 -30.83 -2.94
N TRP A 318 -7.65 -31.41 -3.34
CA TRP A 318 -6.33 -30.95 -2.93
C TRP A 318 -5.85 -29.83 -3.85
N LYS A 319 -5.45 -28.72 -3.24
CA LYS A 319 -4.75 -27.62 -3.91
C LYS A 319 -3.25 -27.86 -3.80
N LEU A 320 -2.55 -27.79 -4.92
CA LEU A 320 -1.09 -27.79 -4.95
C LEU A 320 -0.63 -26.81 -6.01
N ASP A 321 -0.16 -25.65 -5.54
CA ASP A 321 0.36 -24.61 -6.39
C ASP A 321 1.88 -24.52 -6.18
N VAL A 322 2.62 -24.39 -7.27
CA VAL A 322 4.07 -24.18 -7.25
C VAL A 322 4.44 -23.09 -8.23
N GLY A 323 5.40 -22.26 -7.88
CA GLY A 323 5.82 -21.16 -8.72
C GLY A 323 7.20 -20.64 -8.41
N ALA A 324 7.70 -19.84 -9.34
CA ALA A 324 8.95 -19.12 -9.21
C ALA A 324 8.72 -17.66 -9.60
N GLY A 325 9.52 -16.78 -9.02
CA GLY A 325 9.30 -15.36 -9.12
C GLY A 325 10.51 -14.53 -8.74
N LEU A 326 10.23 -13.25 -8.55
CA LEU A 326 11.18 -12.27 -8.04
C LEU A 326 10.57 -11.59 -6.82
N THR A 327 11.40 -11.38 -5.81
CA THR A 327 11.10 -10.54 -4.66
C THR A 327 12.02 -9.34 -4.68
N THR A 328 11.44 -8.15 -4.59
CA THR A 328 12.17 -6.91 -4.34
C THR A 328 11.91 -6.47 -2.90
N SER A 329 12.96 -5.95 -2.25
CA SER A 329 12.88 -5.45 -0.88
C SER A 329 13.59 -4.12 -0.79
N LEU A 330 12.87 -3.08 -0.35
CA LEU A 330 13.44 -1.78 -0.02
C LEU A 330 13.50 -1.67 1.50
N LEU A 331 14.71 -1.69 2.03
CA LEU A 331 14.99 -1.59 3.46
C LEU A 331 15.51 -0.18 3.75
N SER A 332 14.93 0.50 4.74
CA SER A 332 15.43 1.79 5.23
C SER A 332 15.40 1.85 6.75
N MET A 333 16.41 2.51 7.30
CA MET A 333 16.55 2.82 8.72
C MET A 333 17.01 4.26 8.86
N ARG A 334 16.28 5.03 9.66
CA ARG A 334 16.65 6.39 10.07
C ARG A 334 16.74 6.44 11.60
N MET A 335 17.74 7.13 12.11
CA MET A 335 17.94 7.36 13.54
C MET A 335 18.29 8.82 13.79
N ASP A 336 17.78 9.38 14.87
CA ASP A 336 18.06 10.76 15.28
C ASP A 336 17.80 10.90 16.78
N TYR A 337 18.32 11.95 17.40
CA TYR A 337 17.81 12.35 18.71
C TYR A 337 16.39 12.91 18.54
N VAL A 338 15.52 12.76 19.54
CA VAL A 338 14.19 13.40 19.52
C VAL A 338 14.33 14.93 19.39
N ALA A 339 15.37 15.48 20.03
CA ALA A 339 15.76 16.88 19.94
C ALA A 339 16.39 17.28 18.59
N GLY A 340 16.65 16.32 17.70
CA GLY A 340 17.14 16.49 16.33
C GLY A 340 18.65 16.71 16.16
N GLU A 341 19.01 17.24 14.98
CA GLU A 341 20.35 17.67 14.56
C GLU A 341 21.40 16.55 14.35
N HIS A 342 21.05 15.29 14.59
CA HIS A 342 21.94 14.13 14.41
C HIS A 342 21.27 13.04 13.57
N LEU A 343 20.56 13.43 12.52
CA LEU A 343 19.89 12.48 11.63
C LEU A 343 20.92 11.63 10.87
N THR A 344 20.81 10.32 11.02
CA THR A 344 21.49 9.33 10.18
C THR A 344 20.48 8.49 9.44
N GLU A 345 20.83 8.10 8.22
CA GLU A 345 19.99 7.26 7.37
C GLU A 345 20.83 6.21 6.66
N ALA A 346 20.26 5.01 6.52
CA ALA A 346 20.77 3.97 5.66
C ALA A 346 19.61 3.29 4.95
N SER A 347 19.70 3.18 3.64
CA SER A 347 18.73 2.44 2.84
C SER A 347 19.43 1.61 1.79
N ASN A 348 18.80 0.51 1.40
CA ASN A 348 19.27 -0.31 0.29
C ASN A 348 18.11 -1.04 -0.38
N PHE A 349 18.26 -1.28 -1.68
CA PHE A 349 17.30 -2.01 -2.50
C PHE A 349 17.87 -3.37 -2.87
N PHE A 350 17.08 -4.40 -2.67
CA PHE A 350 17.44 -5.78 -2.96
C PHE A 350 16.47 -6.36 -3.97
N ILE A 351 16.99 -7.21 -4.84
CA ILE A 351 16.21 -8.07 -5.73
C ILE A 351 16.79 -9.47 -5.65
N ALA A 352 15.91 -10.46 -5.54
CA ALA A 352 16.30 -11.86 -5.45
C ALA A 352 15.25 -12.77 -6.09
N PRO A 353 15.67 -13.89 -6.67
CA PRO A 353 14.74 -14.92 -7.10
C PRO A 353 13.99 -15.51 -5.90
N SER A 354 12.72 -15.86 -6.12
CA SER A 354 11.87 -16.52 -5.14
C SER A 354 11.22 -17.78 -5.71
N VAL A 355 10.92 -18.72 -4.82
CA VAL A 355 10.08 -19.88 -5.08
C VAL A 355 8.91 -19.81 -4.11
N ALA A 356 7.70 -20.05 -4.61
CA ALA A 356 6.48 -20.05 -3.82
C ALA A 356 5.74 -21.37 -4.02
N THR A 357 5.12 -21.87 -2.97
CA THR A 357 4.24 -23.02 -3.03
C THR A 357 3.09 -22.85 -2.07
N GLU A 358 1.93 -23.39 -2.43
CA GLU A 358 0.76 -23.42 -1.57
C GLU A 358 0.12 -24.80 -1.65
N VAL A 359 -0.10 -25.39 -0.48
CA VAL A 359 -0.77 -26.69 -0.35
C VAL A 359 -2.04 -26.46 0.44
N GLY A 360 -3.16 -26.94 -0.07
CA GLY A 360 -4.45 -26.77 0.59
C GLY A 360 -5.41 -27.92 0.37
N TYR A 361 -6.51 -27.86 1.09
CA TYR A 361 -7.61 -28.80 0.96
C TYR A 361 -8.95 -28.04 0.96
N GLN A 362 -9.77 -28.37 -0.02
CA GLN A 362 -11.14 -27.90 -0.15
C GLN A 362 -12.07 -28.86 0.57
N PHE A 363 -12.62 -28.43 1.70
CA PHE A 363 -13.56 -29.24 2.49
C PHE A 363 -14.96 -29.24 1.88
N THR A 364 -15.36 -28.11 1.30
CA THR A 364 -16.66 -27.91 0.63
C THR A 364 -16.48 -26.90 -0.51
N ASP A 365 -17.52 -26.70 -1.33
CA ASP A 365 -17.55 -25.67 -2.38
C ASP A 365 -17.29 -24.24 -1.87
N LYS A 366 -17.40 -24.01 -0.55
CA LYS A 366 -17.22 -22.70 0.08
C LYS A 366 -16.08 -22.61 1.08
N LEU A 367 -15.63 -23.73 1.64
CA LEU A 367 -14.66 -23.74 2.74
C LEU A 367 -13.41 -24.50 2.33
N SER A 368 -12.26 -23.84 2.42
CA SER A 368 -10.94 -24.44 2.23
C SER A 368 -9.96 -23.98 3.29
N ALA A 369 -8.86 -24.70 3.44
CA ALA A 369 -7.71 -24.23 4.19
C ALA A 369 -6.43 -24.50 3.38
N SER A 370 -5.43 -23.64 3.55
CA SER A 370 -4.13 -23.83 2.91
C SER A 370 -2.98 -23.40 3.81
N ILE A 371 -1.81 -23.90 3.47
CA ILE A 371 -0.51 -23.49 4.01
C ILE A 371 0.33 -23.10 2.80
N GLY A 372 0.88 -21.90 2.82
CA GLY A 372 1.80 -21.42 1.82
C GLY A 372 3.18 -21.15 2.38
N LEU A 373 4.17 -21.28 1.51
CA LEU A 373 5.57 -21.01 1.77
C LEU A 373 6.15 -20.24 0.59
N ARG A 374 6.88 -19.18 0.90
CA ARG A 374 7.73 -18.44 -0.04
C ARG A 374 9.14 -18.42 0.49
N LEU A 375 10.09 -18.79 -0.36
CA LEU A 375 11.53 -18.73 -0.09
C LEU A 375 12.17 -17.81 -1.10
N THR A 376 12.99 -16.89 -0.62
CA THR A 376 13.76 -15.94 -1.43
C THR A 376 15.22 -16.08 -1.05
N ALA A 377 16.12 -16.24 -2.02
CA ALA A 377 17.54 -16.41 -1.72
C ALA A 377 18.43 -15.75 -2.75
N SER A 378 19.38 -14.94 -2.27
CA SER A 378 20.49 -14.38 -3.01
C SER A 378 21.72 -14.25 -2.11
N SER A 379 22.82 -13.68 -2.64
CA SER A 379 24.03 -13.42 -1.85
C SER A 379 23.85 -12.36 -0.76
N SER A 380 22.78 -11.56 -0.80
CA SER A 380 22.57 -10.41 0.10
C SER A 380 21.19 -10.37 0.74
N LEU A 381 20.22 -11.14 0.24
CA LEU A 381 18.86 -11.22 0.77
C LEU A 381 18.45 -12.68 0.85
N ASN A 382 18.12 -13.13 2.05
CA ASN A 382 17.45 -14.39 2.31
C ASN A 382 16.15 -14.08 3.06
N SER A 383 15.01 -14.58 2.58
CA SER A 383 13.75 -14.42 3.30
C SER A 383 12.84 -15.63 3.15
N GLN A 384 12.03 -15.85 4.17
CA GLN A 384 11.03 -16.88 4.24
C GLN A 384 9.72 -16.27 4.72
N ASP A 385 8.64 -16.57 4.03
CA ASP A 385 7.28 -16.27 4.49
C ASP A 385 6.47 -17.55 4.51
N ILE A 386 5.95 -17.93 5.68
CA ILE A 386 5.06 -19.07 5.84
C ILE A 386 3.73 -18.57 6.37
N TRP A 387 2.64 -18.96 5.72
CA TRP A 387 1.29 -18.58 6.12
C TRP A 387 0.34 -19.76 6.08
N SER A 388 -0.70 -19.66 6.89
CA SER A 388 -1.83 -20.58 6.88
C SER A 388 -3.12 -19.77 6.78
N SER A 389 -4.05 -20.20 5.93
CA SER A 389 -5.34 -19.58 5.77
C SER A 389 -6.50 -20.55 5.95
N ILE A 390 -7.62 -20.01 6.45
CA ILE A 390 -8.94 -20.62 6.34
C ILE A 390 -9.79 -19.68 5.51
N ASP A 391 -10.29 -20.16 4.39
CA ASP A 391 -10.95 -19.37 3.36
C ASP A 391 -12.44 -19.73 3.28
N TYR A 392 -13.29 -18.72 3.26
CA TYR A 392 -14.73 -18.85 3.07
C TYR A 392 -15.21 -18.04 1.86
N LYS A 393 -15.71 -18.75 0.85
CA LYS A 393 -16.28 -18.19 -0.37
C LYS A 393 -17.77 -17.88 -0.17
N PHE A 394 -18.10 -16.60 -0.09
CA PHE A 394 -19.49 -16.14 0.01
C PHE A 394 -20.25 -16.40 -1.29
N ASN A 395 -19.61 -16.11 -2.42
CA ASN A 395 -20.12 -16.33 -3.77
C ASN A 395 -18.95 -16.42 -4.77
N ASN A 396 -19.23 -16.48 -6.07
CA ASN A 396 -18.18 -16.62 -7.10
C ASN A 396 -17.19 -15.45 -7.18
N ARG A 397 -17.54 -14.28 -6.64
CA ARG A 397 -16.66 -13.09 -6.62
C ARG A 397 -16.02 -12.86 -5.27
N TRP A 398 -16.77 -13.05 -4.19
CA TRP A 398 -16.35 -12.65 -2.85
C TRP A 398 -15.94 -13.83 -1.99
N ALA A 399 -14.76 -13.73 -1.41
CA ALA A 399 -14.27 -14.60 -0.36
C ALA A 399 -13.61 -13.78 0.75
N ALA A 400 -13.61 -14.33 1.96
CA ALA A 400 -12.81 -13.81 3.05
C ALA A 400 -12.03 -14.94 3.71
N SER A 401 -10.88 -14.59 4.26
CA SER A 401 -9.98 -15.55 4.88
C SER A 401 -9.47 -15.04 6.22
N ILE A 402 -9.26 -15.94 7.16
CA ILE A 402 -8.43 -15.68 8.34
C ILE A 402 -7.04 -16.20 8.01
N VAL A 403 -6.02 -15.38 8.22
CA VAL A 403 -4.63 -15.74 7.91
C VAL A 403 -3.76 -15.53 9.14
N VAL A 404 -2.88 -16.49 9.39
CA VAL A 404 -1.77 -16.39 10.35
C VAL A 404 -0.49 -16.74 9.63
N GLY A 405 0.61 -16.07 9.95
CA GLY A 405 1.88 -16.32 9.28
C GLY A 405 3.08 -15.81 10.05
N ARG A 406 4.26 -16.18 9.53
CA ARG A 406 5.56 -15.76 10.02
C ARG A 406 6.43 -15.36 8.84
N PHE A 407 6.96 -14.16 8.91
CA PHE A 407 7.94 -13.62 7.97
C PHE A 407 9.31 -13.53 8.65
N GLU A 408 10.33 -14.10 8.01
CA GLU A 408 11.73 -14.04 8.42
C GLU A 408 12.56 -13.45 7.29
N GLN A 409 13.45 -12.53 7.60
CA GLN A 409 14.34 -11.89 6.64
C GLN A 409 15.73 -11.71 7.23
N GLN A 410 16.72 -12.07 6.44
CA GLN A 410 18.13 -11.80 6.68
C GLN A 410 18.69 -11.05 5.48
N VAL A 411 19.22 -9.86 5.74
CA VAL A 411 19.88 -9.02 4.75
C VAL A 411 21.32 -8.82 5.20
N GLU A 412 22.25 -9.08 4.28
CA GLU A 412 23.67 -8.84 4.47
C GLU A 412 24.16 -7.87 3.40
N SER A 413 24.48 -6.64 3.80
CA SER A 413 25.16 -5.69 2.91
C SER A 413 26.02 -4.70 3.68
N LYS A 414 26.99 -4.11 2.96
CA LYS A 414 27.89 -3.08 3.48
C LYS A 414 27.18 -1.76 3.81
N LEU A 415 25.97 -1.55 3.29
CA LEU A 415 25.19 -0.34 3.52
C LEU A 415 24.23 -0.51 4.69
N ILE A 416 23.51 -1.62 4.72
CA ILE A 416 22.62 -1.97 5.82
C ILE A 416 22.40 -3.48 5.79
N SER A 417 22.39 -4.07 6.98
CA SER A 417 22.10 -5.47 7.23
C SER A 417 20.97 -5.56 8.25
N ASN A 418 20.15 -6.61 8.16
CA ASN A 418 18.97 -6.78 8.99
C ASN A 418 18.71 -8.26 9.29
N ASP A 419 18.29 -8.55 10.52
CA ASP A 419 17.70 -9.84 10.90
C ASP A 419 16.34 -9.57 11.54
N LEU A 420 15.27 -9.77 10.75
CA LEU A 420 13.89 -9.48 11.09
C LEU A 420 13.08 -10.76 11.17
N VAL A 421 12.28 -10.91 12.23
CA VAL A 421 11.27 -11.94 12.40
C VAL A 421 9.97 -11.29 12.86
N LEU A 422 8.89 -11.51 12.11
CA LEU A 422 7.55 -11.02 12.37
C LEU A 422 6.55 -12.18 12.39
N ASP A 423 5.73 -12.28 13.43
CA ASP A 423 4.50 -13.07 13.39
C ASP A 423 3.34 -12.15 13.00
N TYR A 424 2.50 -12.50 12.03
CA TYR A 424 1.35 -11.69 11.63
C TYR A 424 0.06 -12.49 11.62
N SER A 425 -1.06 -11.81 11.85
CA SER A 425 -2.38 -12.41 11.79
C SER A 425 -3.45 -11.38 11.45
N GLY A 426 -4.50 -11.79 10.74
CA GLY A 426 -5.54 -10.88 10.31
C GLY A 426 -6.54 -11.49 9.34
N PHE A 427 -7.21 -10.62 8.61
CA PHE A 427 -8.26 -10.97 7.67
C PHE A 427 -7.86 -10.59 6.25
N ASN A 428 -8.14 -11.47 5.32
CA ASN A 428 -8.04 -11.21 3.89
C ASN A 428 -9.45 -11.08 3.30
N VAL A 429 -9.66 -10.10 2.43
CA VAL A 429 -10.90 -9.97 1.63
C VAL A 429 -10.52 -10.03 0.17
N LYS A 430 -11.10 -10.98 -0.57
CA LYS A 430 -10.82 -11.25 -1.97
C LYS A 430 -12.03 -10.96 -2.84
N TYR A 431 -11.78 -10.32 -3.97
CA TYR A 431 -12.72 -10.08 -5.05
C TYR A 431 -12.19 -10.65 -6.38
N SER A 432 -12.93 -11.56 -7.00
CA SER A 432 -12.60 -12.15 -8.31
C SER A 432 -13.36 -11.47 -9.45
N PHE A 433 -12.70 -11.25 -10.59
CA PHE A 433 -13.24 -10.53 -11.75
C PHE A 433 -12.81 -11.05 -13.11
#